data_AF-A0A1I7S7Z7-F1
#
_entry.id   AF-A0A1I7S7Z7-F1
#
_cell.length_a   1.000
_cell.length_b   1.000
_cell.length_c   1.000
_cell.angle_alpha   90.00
_cell.angle_beta   90.00
_cell.angle_gamma   90.00
#
_symmetry.space_group_name_H-M   'P 1'
#
loop_
_entity.id
_entity.type
_entity.pdbx_description
1 polymer ?
#
loop_
_entity_poly.entity_id
_entity_poly.type
_entity_poly.pdbx_seq_one_letter_code
_entity_poly.pdbx_strand_id
1 'polypeptide(L)'
;MPEENDLARPPETELKDDSSNSGKNESTKQTGRGTHKTKHWRIETPTNAKHKMPPKGWVKIYIRVRFSPTEVRYMKLKYDENKTPDEKDRNVRHLFELWDGSILKDADFRQMKSTLFAVLKVNGQRQALQDMMGNNCTVQAPQYIRIKVPFGDNPQGANAESLNSCAEILVSPAN
;
A
#
# COMPACT_ATOMS: atom_id res chain seq x y z
N MET A 1 20.28 47.30 10.35
CA MET A 1 19.08 46.79 9.68
C MET A 1 19.02 45.29 9.95
N PRO A 2 17.84 44.73 10.29
CA PRO A 2 17.73 43.41 10.89
C PRO A 2 17.79 42.28 9.87
N GLU A 3 18.51 41.22 10.27
CA GLU A 3 18.35 39.79 10.02
C GLU A 3 17.76 39.33 8.66
N GLU A 4 18.65 38.86 7.78
CA GLU A 4 18.29 37.89 6.75
C GLU A 4 17.85 36.60 7.44
N ASN A 5 16.55 36.32 7.37
CA ASN A 5 15.94 35.06 7.75
C ASN A 5 16.55 33.94 6.89
N ASP A 6 17.55 33.26 7.44
CA ASP A 6 17.85 31.87 7.14
C ASP A 6 16.58 31.06 7.43
N LEU A 7 15.73 30.92 6.40
CA LEU A 7 14.63 29.97 6.41
C LEU A 7 15.25 28.58 6.44
N ALA A 8 15.57 28.15 7.66
CA ALA A 8 15.98 26.82 8.00
C ALA A 8 15.04 25.84 7.29
N ARG A 9 15.60 25.11 6.32
CA ARG A 9 14.96 23.95 5.70
C ARG A 9 14.38 23.12 6.86
N PRO A 10 13.06 22.83 6.89
CA PRO A 10 12.52 22.02 7.97
C PRO A 10 13.32 20.73 8.03
N PRO A 11 13.76 20.29 9.22
CA PRO A 11 14.55 19.08 9.34
C PRO A 11 13.78 17.96 8.64
N GLU A 12 14.50 17.14 7.86
CA GLU A 12 14.02 15.84 7.40
C GLU A 12 13.57 15.08 8.63
N THR A 13 12.31 15.26 8.98
CA THR A 13 11.67 14.53 10.05
C THR A 13 11.50 13.16 9.43
N GLU A 14 12.47 12.28 9.70
CA GLU A 14 12.23 10.85 9.72
C GLU A 14 10.95 10.65 10.53
N LEU A 15 9.85 10.57 9.79
CA LEU A 15 8.52 10.41 10.33
C LEU A 15 8.54 9.07 11.05
N LYS A 16 8.61 9.14 12.38
CA LYS A 16 8.56 7.98 13.26
C LYS A 16 7.48 7.02 12.77
N ASP A 17 7.92 5.79 12.51
CA ASP A 17 7.08 4.68 12.14
C ASP A 17 5.86 4.64 13.07
N ASP A 18 4.68 4.68 12.47
CA ASP A 18 3.40 4.64 13.16
C ASP A 18 3.11 3.19 13.60
N SER A 19 4.06 2.61 14.33
CA SER A 19 4.05 1.22 14.80
C SER A 19 4.28 1.22 16.30
N SER A 20 3.19 1.07 17.05
CA SER A 20 3.17 0.73 18.47
C SER A 20 3.74 -0.68 18.71
N ASN A 21 5.04 -0.89 18.41
CA ASN A 21 5.82 -2.10 18.72
C ASN A 21 7.31 -2.00 18.32
N SER A 22 7.86 -0.78 18.28
CA SER A 22 9.18 -0.41 17.71
C SER A 22 10.43 -1.09 18.31
N GLY A 23 10.30 -2.09 19.17
CA GLY A 23 11.43 -2.83 19.76
C GLY A 23 11.42 -4.35 19.60
N LYS A 24 10.34 -4.98 19.10
CA LYS A 24 10.19 -6.46 19.12
C LYS A 24 10.17 -7.15 17.76
N ASN A 25 10.21 -6.41 16.65
CA ASN A 25 10.13 -6.95 15.27
C ASN A 25 8.91 -7.86 14.97
N GLU A 26 7.90 -7.89 15.84
CA GLU A 26 6.75 -8.79 15.73
C GLU A 26 5.94 -8.54 14.44
N SER A 27 5.87 -7.28 14.00
CA SER A 27 5.16 -6.91 12.77
C SER A 27 5.83 -7.43 11.50
N THR A 28 7.11 -7.81 11.52
CA THR A 28 7.85 -8.40 10.38
C THR A 28 8.34 -9.80 10.64
N LYS A 29 7.80 -10.47 11.66
CA LYS A 29 8.23 -11.81 12.03
C LYS A 29 8.18 -12.74 10.82
N GLN A 30 9.24 -13.56 10.66
CA GLN A 30 9.23 -14.62 9.66
C GLN A 30 8.33 -15.74 10.17
N THR A 31 7.24 -16.02 9.45
CA THR A 31 6.22 -17.01 9.83
C THR A 31 6.16 -18.19 8.85
N GLY A 32 6.82 -18.07 7.69
CA GLY A 32 6.89 -19.12 6.67
C GLY A 32 8.01 -18.90 5.65
N ARG A 33 8.20 -19.88 4.76
CA ARG A 33 9.31 -19.87 3.79
C ARG A 33 9.34 -18.65 2.87
N GLY A 34 8.21 -18.04 2.50
CA GLY A 34 8.24 -16.82 1.66
C GLY A 34 8.62 -15.54 2.42
N THR A 35 8.39 -15.52 3.74
CA THR A 35 8.39 -14.29 4.53
C THR A 35 9.77 -13.69 4.81
N HIS A 36 10.84 -14.50 4.69
CA HIS A 36 12.21 -14.01 4.85
C HIS A 36 12.64 -13.07 3.71
N LYS A 37 11.97 -13.14 2.55
CA LYS A 37 12.24 -12.27 1.39
C LYS A 37 11.33 -11.04 1.34
N THR A 38 10.35 -10.94 2.24
CA THR A 38 9.33 -9.88 2.26
C THR A 38 9.51 -8.98 3.49
N LYS A 39 10.69 -8.39 3.62
CA LYS A 39 11.09 -7.64 4.82
C LYS A 39 10.33 -6.33 5.03
N HIS A 40 9.69 -5.79 3.99
CA HIS A 40 8.89 -4.57 4.10
C HIS A 40 7.40 -4.83 4.34
N TRP A 41 7.00 -6.09 4.36
CA TRP A 41 5.61 -6.50 4.55
C TRP A 41 5.31 -6.76 6.03
N ARG A 42 4.36 -6.00 6.56
CA ARG A 42 3.97 -6.03 7.97
C ARG A 42 2.75 -6.92 8.17
N ILE A 43 2.71 -7.74 9.22
CA ILE A 43 1.53 -8.51 9.62
C ILE A 43 0.41 -7.55 9.98
N GLU A 44 -0.76 -7.77 9.40
CA GLU A 44 -1.96 -7.01 9.72
C GLU A 44 -2.57 -7.52 11.02
N THR A 45 -2.74 -6.60 11.98
CA THR A 45 -3.41 -6.87 13.25
C THR A 45 -4.74 -6.11 13.29
N PRO A 46 -5.72 -6.53 14.11
CA PRO A 46 -7.00 -5.83 14.27
C PRO A 46 -6.85 -4.34 14.62
N THR A 47 -5.79 -3.99 15.36
CA THR A 47 -5.45 -2.60 15.73
C THR A 47 -4.91 -1.77 14.56
N ASN A 48 -4.24 -2.38 13.59
CA ASN A 48 -3.65 -1.71 12.43
C ASN A 48 -4.57 -1.67 11.19
N ALA A 49 -5.70 -2.38 11.24
CA ALA A 49 -6.74 -2.33 10.21
C ALA A 49 -7.38 -0.93 10.08
N LYS A 50 -7.28 -0.10 11.13
CA LYS A 50 -7.66 1.31 11.08
C LYS A 50 -6.46 2.14 10.64
N HIS A 51 -6.45 2.48 9.36
CA HIS A 51 -5.44 3.33 8.77
C HIS A 51 -5.69 4.80 9.15
N LYS A 52 -4.61 5.59 9.31
CA LYS A 52 -4.70 7.06 9.50
C LYS A 52 -4.68 7.78 8.16
N MET A 53 -5.44 8.86 8.07
CA MET A 53 -5.44 9.79 6.93
C MET A 53 -4.04 10.38 6.72
N PRO A 54 -3.65 10.67 5.46
CA PRO A 54 -2.42 11.38 5.17
C PRO A 54 -2.49 12.85 5.62
N PRO A 55 -1.34 13.48 5.91
CA PRO A 55 -1.25 14.94 5.98
C PRO A 55 -1.70 15.59 4.65
N LYS A 56 -2.07 16.88 4.71
CA LYS A 56 -2.42 17.65 3.51
C LYS A 56 -1.29 17.60 2.46
N GLY A 57 -1.66 17.42 1.19
CA GLY A 57 -0.71 17.32 0.07
C GLY A 57 0.02 15.97 -0.06
N TRP A 58 -0.36 14.96 0.73
CA TRP A 58 0.21 13.62 0.65
C TRP A 58 -0.83 12.59 0.25
N VAL A 59 -0.41 11.65 -0.59
CA VAL A 59 -1.17 10.45 -0.90
C VAL A 59 -0.61 9.29 -0.10
N LYS A 60 -1.49 8.43 0.40
CA LYS A 60 -1.11 7.21 1.13
C LYS A 60 -1.79 6.00 0.51
N ILE A 61 -0.99 4.99 0.22
CA ILE A 61 -1.43 3.72 -0.34
C ILE A 61 -1.07 2.60 0.65
N TYR A 62 -2.03 1.71 0.88
CA TYR A 62 -1.80 0.45 1.59
C TYR A 62 -2.11 -0.69 0.64
N ILE A 63 -1.17 -1.62 0.50
CA ILE A 63 -1.34 -2.81 -0.32
C ILE A 63 -1.45 -3.99 0.64
N ARG A 64 -2.57 -4.70 0.61
CA ARG A 64 -2.89 -5.82 1.50
C ARG A 64 -2.92 -7.11 0.70
N VAL A 65 -2.17 -8.11 1.16
CA VAL A 65 -2.05 -9.42 0.51
C VAL A 65 -2.13 -10.50 1.56
N ARG A 66 -2.86 -11.57 1.25
CA ARG A 66 -2.88 -12.77 2.07
C ARG A 66 -1.62 -13.61 1.81
N PHE A 67 -0.83 -13.85 2.85
CA PHE A 67 0.39 -14.67 2.79
C PHE A 67 0.11 -16.14 3.13
N SER A 68 -0.90 -16.39 3.96
CA SER A 68 -1.40 -17.73 4.31
C SER A 68 -2.88 -17.64 4.70
N PRO A 69 -3.61 -18.76 4.87
CA PRO A 69 -5.02 -18.73 5.27
C PRO A 69 -5.31 -17.94 6.55
N THR A 70 -4.33 -17.80 7.44
CA THR A 70 -4.45 -17.12 8.73
C THR A 70 -3.63 -15.84 8.82
N GLU A 71 -2.95 -15.44 7.75
CA GLU A 71 -2.01 -14.33 7.78
C GLU A 71 -2.20 -13.38 6.60
N VAL A 72 -2.62 -12.16 6.92
CA VAL A 72 -2.63 -11.03 6.02
C VAL A 72 -1.45 -10.14 6.34
N ARG A 73 -0.75 -9.68 5.30
CA ARG A 73 0.28 -8.65 5.43
C ARG A 73 -0.06 -7.44 4.59
N TYR A 74 0.46 -6.31 5.00
CA TYR A 74 0.36 -5.07 4.26
C TYR A 74 1.72 -4.39 4.06
N MET A 75 1.79 -3.58 3.01
CA MET A 75 2.87 -2.63 2.77
C MET A 75 2.28 -1.22 2.68
N LYS A 76 3.01 -0.21 3.16
CA LYS A 76 2.61 1.21 3.08
C LYS A 76 3.50 1.93 2.06
N LEU A 77 2.88 2.72 1.20
CA LEU A 77 3.55 3.69 0.33
C LEU A 77 2.96 5.07 0.63
N LYS A 78 3.81 6.06 0.83
CA LYS A 78 3.41 7.45 1.10
C LYS A 78 4.26 8.36 0.24
N TYR A 79 3.64 9.31 -0.45
CA TYR A 79 4.34 10.22 -1.34
C TYR A 79 3.62 11.57 -1.44
N ASP A 80 4.38 12.61 -1.79
CA ASP A 80 3.86 13.96 -2.04
C ASP A 80 3.05 13.94 -3.34
N GLU A 81 1.85 14.52 -3.34
CA GLU A 81 0.98 14.51 -4.51
C GLU A 81 1.62 15.17 -5.75
N ASN A 82 2.61 16.04 -5.56
CA ASN A 82 3.35 16.71 -6.64
C ASN A 82 4.56 15.89 -7.12
N LYS A 83 4.86 14.77 -6.46
CA LYS A 83 6.00 13.89 -6.75
C LYS A 83 5.55 12.43 -6.70
N THR A 84 4.71 12.06 -7.67
CA THR A 84 4.26 10.68 -7.84
C THR A 84 5.46 9.76 -8.09
N PRO A 85 5.62 8.66 -7.31
CA PRO A 85 6.70 7.72 -7.50
C PRO A 85 6.52 6.93 -8.79
N ASP A 86 7.62 6.57 -9.42
CA ASP A 86 7.67 5.75 -10.63
C ASP A 86 8.09 4.30 -10.32
N GLU A 87 8.30 3.49 -11.35
CA GLU A 87 8.76 2.10 -11.20
C GLU A 87 10.16 1.97 -10.57
N LYS A 88 10.99 3.01 -10.66
CA LYS A 88 12.35 3.02 -10.11
C LYS A 88 12.36 3.40 -8.64
N ASP A 89 11.27 3.99 -8.13
CA ASP A 89 11.13 4.33 -6.72
C ASP A 89 11.35 3.10 -5.83
N ARG A 90 12.23 3.25 -4.84
CA ARG A 90 12.62 2.16 -3.94
C ARG A 90 11.43 1.56 -3.20
N ASN A 91 10.47 2.38 -2.78
CA ASN A 91 9.29 1.91 -2.05
C ASN A 91 8.33 1.15 -2.96
N VAL A 92 8.26 1.51 -4.25
CA VAL A 92 7.49 0.74 -5.25
C VAL A 92 8.16 -0.61 -5.52
N ARG A 93 9.49 -0.66 -5.54
CA ARG A 93 10.24 -1.91 -5.74
C ARG A 93 10.03 -2.94 -4.63
N HIS A 94 9.61 -2.53 -3.43
CA HIS A 94 9.25 -3.47 -2.36
C HIS A 94 8.06 -4.39 -2.73
N LEU A 95 7.27 -4.04 -3.75
CA LEU A 95 6.24 -4.93 -4.30
C LEU A 95 6.86 -6.22 -4.86
N PHE A 96 8.05 -6.16 -5.46
CA PHE A 96 8.73 -7.30 -6.09
C PHE A 96 9.09 -8.39 -5.08
N GLU A 97 9.15 -8.06 -3.79
CA GLU A 97 9.34 -9.05 -2.73
C GLU A 97 8.23 -10.11 -2.70
N LEU A 98 7.01 -9.78 -3.15
CA LEU A 98 5.92 -10.75 -3.29
C LEU A 98 6.23 -11.84 -4.30
N TRP A 99 6.94 -11.49 -5.38
CA TRP A 99 7.37 -12.43 -6.40
C TRP A 99 8.60 -13.21 -5.93
N ASP A 100 9.61 -12.52 -5.42
CA ASP A 100 10.85 -13.15 -4.90
C ASP A 100 10.58 -14.13 -3.77
N GLY A 101 9.62 -13.79 -2.90
CA GLY A 101 9.10 -14.58 -1.79
C GLY A 101 8.12 -15.68 -2.20
N SER A 102 7.79 -15.80 -3.49
CA SER A 102 6.79 -16.74 -4.02
C SER A 102 5.44 -16.64 -3.31
N ILE A 103 5.07 -15.42 -2.91
CA ILE A 103 3.76 -15.10 -2.30
C ILE A 103 2.69 -15.01 -3.38
N LEU A 104 3.03 -14.33 -4.49
CA LEU A 104 2.17 -14.26 -5.67
C LEU A 104 2.81 -15.00 -6.84
N LYS A 105 1.99 -15.67 -7.64
CA LYS A 105 2.39 -16.24 -8.92
C LYS A 105 2.60 -15.13 -9.95
N ASP A 106 3.35 -15.40 -11.01
CA ASP A 106 3.71 -14.42 -12.05
C ASP A 106 2.51 -13.63 -12.59
N ALA A 107 1.41 -14.31 -12.92
CA ALA A 107 0.21 -13.67 -13.46
C ALA A 107 -0.43 -12.70 -12.45
N ASP A 108 -0.61 -13.15 -11.20
CA ASP A 108 -1.19 -12.37 -10.11
C ASP A 108 -0.29 -11.19 -9.73
N PHE A 109 1.02 -11.40 -9.73
CA PHE A 109 2.00 -10.35 -9.51
C PHE A 109 1.97 -9.28 -10.60
N ARG A 110 1.90 -9.69 -11.88
CA ARG A 110 1.76 -8.74 -13.00
C ARG A 110 0.48 -7.93 -12.89
N GLN A 111 -0.63 -8.56 -12.52
CA GLN A 111 -1.91 -7.88 -12.31
C GLN A 111 -1.80 -6.85 -11.18
N MET A 112 -1.23 -7.24 -10.03
CA MET A 112 -1.00 -6.34 -8.90
C MET A 112 -0.13 -5.15 -9.27
N LYS A 113 0.98 -5.40 -9.98
CA LYS A 113 1.90 -4.37 -10.46
C LYS A 113 1.22 -3.37 -11.39
N SER A 114 0.47 -3.86 -12.38
CA SER A 114 -0.31 -3.02 -13.29
C SER A 114 -1.34 -2.16 -12.56
N THR A 115 -2.07 -2.75 -11.60
CA THR A 115 -3.06 -1.99 -10.83
C THR A 115 -2.40 -0.91 -9.98
N LEU A 116 -1.27 -1.18 -9.31
CA LEU A 116 -0.55 -0.17 -8.54
C LEU A 116 -0.10 0.99 -9.42
N PHE A 117 0.46 0.72 -10.60
CA PHE A 117 0.88 1.81 -11.49
C PHE A 117 -0.27 2.62 -12.06
N ALA A 118 -1.39 1.97 -12.35
CA ALA A 118 -2.62 2.66 -12.68
C ALA A 118 -3.04 3.63 -11.56
N VAL A 119 -2.94 3.20 -10.29
CA VAL A 119 -3.21 4.06 -9.13
C VAL A 119 -2.25 5.25 -9.03
N LEU A 120 -0.96 4.99 -9.20
CA LEU A 120 0.07 6.03 -9.16
C LEU A 120 -0.13 7.03 -10.30
N LYS A 121 -0.40 6.57 -11.52
CA LYS A 121 -0.61 7.41 -12.71
C LYS A 121 -1.71 8.45 -12.54
N VAL A 122 -2.80 8.08 -11.86
CA VAL A 122 -3.92 9.00 -11.61
C VAL A 122 -3.82 9.70 -10.25
N ASN A 123 -2.69 9.54 -9.55
CA ASN A 123 -2.37 10.24 -8.32
C ASN A 123 -3.46 10.18 -7.23
N GLY A 124 -4.14 9.03 -7.12
CA GLY A 124 -5.24 8.87 -6.16
C GLY A 124 -6.53 9.64 -6.49
N GLN A 125 -6.67 10.22 -7.69
CA GLN A 125 -7.89 10.89 -8.11
C GLN A 125 -9.08 9.92 -8.12
N ARG A 126 -10.09 10.21 -7.30
CA ARG A 126 -11.26 9.34 -7.07
C ARG A 126 -11.97 8.95 -8.35
N GLN A 127 -12.38 9.95 -9.14
CA GLN A 127 -13.16 9.72 -10.35
C GLN A 127 -12.35 8.91 -11.38
N ALA A 128 -11.09 9.29 -11.63
CA ALA A 128 -10.23 8.58 -12.55
C ALA A 128 -9.99 7.11 -12.14
N LEU A 129 -9.86 6.84 -10.84
CA LEU A 129 -9.76 5.48 -10.32
C LEU A 129 -11.05 4.68 -10.52
N GLN A 130 -12.22 5.29 -10.29
CA GLN A 130 -13.51 4.66 -10.54
C GLN A 130 -13.69 4.35 -12.02
N ASP A 131 -13.36 5.29 -12.90
CA ASP A 131 -13.48 5.13 -14.35
C ASP A 131 -12.56 4.02 -14.87
N MET A 132 -11.33 3.92 -14.34
CA MET A 132 -10.36 2.90 -14.78
C MET A 132 -10.60 1.51 -14.21
N MET A 133 -11.04 1.40 -12.95
CA MET A 133 -11.14 0.12 -12.26
C MET A 133 -12.57 -0.45 -12.26
N GLY A 134 -13.57 0.37 -12.60
CA GLY A 134 -14.98 -0.02 -12.64
C GLY A 134 -15.44 -0.69 -11.35
N ASN A 135 -16.04 -1.87 -11.49
CA ASN A 135 -16.60 -2.66 -10.38
C ASN A 135 -15.56 -3.12 -9.34
N ASN A 136 -14.26 -3.02 -9.65
CA ASN A 136 -13.20 -3.33 -8.69
C ASN A 136 -12.85 -2.15 -7.78
N CYS A 137 -13.39 -0.95 -8.03
CA CYS A 137 -13.18 0.22 -7.18
C CYS A 137 -14.45 0.54 -6.39
N THR A 138 -14.31 0.59 -5.06
CA THR A 138 -15.36 1.02 -4.15
C THR A 138 -14.87 2.22 -3.34
N VAL A 139 -15.62 3.32 -3.40
CA VAL A 139 -15.31 4.50 -2.58
C VAL A 139 -15.93 4.34 -1.20
N GLN A 140 -15.09 4.24 -0.17
CA GLN A 140 -15.50 4.26 1.22
C GLN A 140 -15.17 5.65 1.80
N ALA A 141 -16.00 6.62 1.46
CA ALA A 141 -15.89 7.98 1.99
C ALA A 141 -16.07 7.98 3.53
N PRO A 142 -15.37 8.87 4.27
CA PRO A 142 -14.41 9.87 3.80
C PRO A 142 -12.96 9.35 3.66
N GLN A 143 -12.69 8.09 3.99
CA GLN A 143 -11.34 7.67 4.39
C GLN A 143 -10.50 7.01 3.28
N TYR A 144 -11.11 6.16 2.43
CA TYR A 144 -10.35 5.35 1.47
C TYR A 144 -11.11 5.08 0.17
N ILE A 145 -10.37 4.96 -0.92
CA ILE A 145 -10.78 4.25 -2.13
C ILE A 145 -10.24 2.83 -2.00
N ARG A 146 -11.12 1.83 -2.08
CA ARG A 146 -10.76 0.42 -2.05
C ARG A 146 -10.72 -0.12 -3.47
N ILE A 147 -9.59 -0.70 -3.86
CA ILE A 147 -9.41 -1.30 -5.17
C ILE A 147 -9.12 -2.78 -4.96
N LYS A 148 -10.03 -3.62 -5.42
CA LYS A 148 -9.89 -5.08 -5.43
C LYS A 148 -9.02 -5.50 -6.62
N VAL A 149 -8.00 -6.30 -6.36
CA VAL A 149 -7.13 -6.89 -7.39
C VAL A 149 -7.42 -8.39 -7.44
N PRO A 150 -8.30 -8.86 -8.34
CA PRO A 150 -8.62 -10.29 -8.44
C PRO A 150 -7.38 -11.10 -8.89
N PHE A 151 -7.26 -12.31 -8.36
CA PHE A 151 -6.23 -13.29 -8.69
C PHE A 151 -6.83 -14.52 -9.37
N GLY A 152 -6.06 -15.13 -10.27
CA GLY A 152 -6.47 -16.29 -11.07
C GLY A 152 -7.68 -16.07 -11.99
N ASP A 153 -8.15 -17.15 -12.59
CA ASP A 153 -9.19 -17.13 -13.64
C ASP A 153 -10.63 -17.10 -13.10
N ASN A 154 -10.83 -17.12 -11.78
CA ASN A 154 -12.17 -17.08 -11.17
C ASN A 154 -12.39 -15.81 -10.32
N PRO A 155 -12.55 -14.65 -10.97
CA PRO A 155 -12.75 -13.36 -10.30
C PRO A 155 -14.08 -13.27 -9.53
N GLN A 156 -15.03 -14.19 -9.75
CA GLN A 156 -16.33 -14.20 -9.06
C GLN A 156 -16.23 -14.62 -7.58
N GLY A 157 -15.19 -15.39 -7.21
CA GLY A 157 -14.93 -15.78 -5.82
C GLY A 157 -14.09 -14.78 -5.01
N ALA A 158 -13.67 -13.67 -5.63
CA ALA A 158 -12.78 -12.69 -5.02
C ALA A 158 -13.49 -11.83 -3.97
N ASN A 159 -13.09 -12.00 -2.70
CA ASN A 159 -13.66 -11.30 -1.56
C ASN A 159 -12.60 -10.41 -0.87
N ALA A 160 -12.84 -9.10 -0.86
CA ALA A 160 -11.88 -8.10 -0.36
C ALA A 160 -11.77 -8.04 1.18
N GLU A 161 -12.77 -8.52 1.93
CA GLU A 161 -12.71 -8.56 3.39
C GLU A 161 -11.80 -9.68 3.87
N SER A 162 -11.94 -10.84 3.24
CA SER A 162 -11.12 -12.00 3.52
C SER A 162 -9.79 -11.97 2.76
N LEU A 163 -9.67 -11.23 1.65
CA LEU A 163 -8.58 -11.33 0.67
C LEU A 163 -8.46 -12.74 0.08
N ASN A 164 -9.60 -13.41 -0.11
CA ASN A 164 -9.64 -14.68 -0.81
C ASN A 164 -9.64 -14.44 -2.33
N SER A 165 -8.75 -15.11 -3.05
CA SER A 165 -8.57 -14.96 -4.51
C SER A 165 -8.43 -13.51 -4.98
N CYS A 166 -7.93 -12.63 -4.12
CA CYS A 166 -7.61 -11.26 -4.46
C CYS A 166 -6.65 -10.64 -3.45
N ALA A 167 -6.08 -9.52 -3.85
CA ALA A 167 -5.47 -8.57 -2.93
C ALA A 167 -6.22 -7.24 -2.99
N GLU A 168 -5.81 -6.31 -2.14
CA GLU A 168 -6.47 -5.01 -2.04
C GLU A 168 -5.44 -3.87 -2.02
N ILE A 169 -5.77 -2.80 -2.75
CA ILE A 169 -5.07 -1.52 -2.67
C ILE A 169 -6.04 -0.50 -2.08
N LEU A 170 -5.69 0.04 -0.91
CA LEU A 170 -6.40 1.12 -0.25
C LEU A 170 -5.67 2.43 -0.55
N VAL A 171 -6.40 3.40 -1.09
CA VAL A 171 -5.86 4.71 -1.44
C VAL A 171 -6.55 5.77 -0.58
N SER A 172 -5.77 6.47 0.25
CA SER A 172 -6.17 7.75 0.81
C SER A 172 -5.60 8.86 -0.08
N PRO A 173 -6.45 9.55 -0.86
CA PRO A 173 -6.02 10.71 -1.62
C PRO A 173 -5.60 11.85 -0.69
N ALA A 174 -4.87 12.82 -1.24
CA ALA A 174 -4.60 14.08 -0.55
C ALA A 174 -5.92 14.81 -0.23
N ASN A 175 -5.96 15.43 0.96
CA ASN A 175 -7.07 16.26 1.42
C ASN A 175 -6.95 17.71 0.94
#